data_AF-A0A359MRQ9-F1
#
_entry.id   AF-A0A359MRQ9-F1
#
_cell.length_a   1.000
_cell.length_b   1.000
_cell.length_c   1.000
_cell.angle_alpha   90.00
_cell.angle_beta   90.00
_cell.angle_gamma   90.00
#
_symmetry.space_group_name_H-M   'P 1'
#
loop_
_entity.id
_entity.type
_entity.pdbx_description
1 polymer ?
#
loop_
_entity_poly.entity_id
_entity_poly.type
_entity_poly.pdbx_seq_one_letter_code
_entity_poly.pdbx_strand_id
1 'polypeptide(L)'
;MIAVRKRTRAVQDGQQMLYVGTRKSFLYYIRKDWQLYFLLLLPLLFTLLFKYGPMLGLVISFKDYKIIKGFLDSKWVGFDVFKKIFSDKHFWEACRNTLLLNGLAL
;
A
#
# COMPACT_ATOMS: atom_id res chain seq x y z
N MET A 1 -51.42 -26.68 56.81
CA MET A 1 -50.64 -25.56 56.25
C MET A 1 -49.32 -26.08 55.71
N ILE A 2 -49.12 -25.87 54.40
CA ILE A 2 -47.87 -25.70 53.64
C ILE A 2 -46.83 -26.84 53.67
N ALA A 3 -46.83 -27.56 52.55
CA ALA A 3 -45.77 -28.45 52.08
C ALA A 3 -44.52 -27.66 51.62
N VAL A 4 -43.31 -28.17 51.88
CA VAL A 4 -42.14 -27.85 51.04
C VAL A 4 -41.29 -29.09 50.79
N ARG A 5 -41.59 -29.71 49.65
CA ARG A 5 -40.85 -30.77 48.98
C ARG A 5 -39.53 -30.22 48.47
N LYS A 6 -38.39 -30.65 49.02
CA LYS A 6 -37.07 -30.47 48.38
C LYS A 6 -36.97 -31.41 47.16
N ARG A 7 -37.67 -31.05 46.08
CA ARG A 7 -37.29 -31.45 44.72
C ARG A 7 -36.64 -30.24 44.10
N THR A 8 -35.36 -30.04 44.41
CA THR A 8 -34.50 -29.25 43.52
C THR A 8 -34.33 -30.10 42.28
N ARG A 9 -35.22 -29.86 41.34
CA ARG A 9 -35.18 -30.42 40.00
C ARG A 9 -33.76 -30.24 39.46
N ALA A 10 -33.22 -31.31 38.89
CA ALA A 10 -32.33 -31.19 37.76
C ALA A 10 -33.03 -30.28 36.73
N VAL A 11 -32.64 -29.01 36.70
CA VAL A 11 -33.07 -28.04 35.71
C VAL A 11 -31.82 -27.63 34.97
N GLN A 12 -31.71 -28.17 33.76
CA GLN A 12 -31.09 -27.56 32.59
C GLN A 12 -29.65 -27.06 32.82
N ASP A 13 -28.60 -27.81 32.52
CA ASP A 13 -28.38 -28.55 31.27
C ASP A 13 -28.94 -27.78 30.06
N GLY A 14 -28.20 -26.77 29.58
CA GLY A 14 -28.61 -26.08 28.35
C GLY A 14 -27.87 -24.80 27.96
N GLN A 15 -27.35 -24.00 28.88
CA GLN A 15 -26.66 -22.74 28.58
C GLN A 15 -25.72 -22.46 29.77
N GLN A 16 -24.40 -22.51 29.71
CA GLN A 16 -23.49 -21.84 28.81
C GLN A 16 -22.17 -22.61 28.82
N MET A 17 -21.95 -23.49 27.84
CA MET A 17 -20.58 -23.78 27.40
C MET A 17 -20.09 -22.47 26.80
N LEU A 18 -19.50 -21.59 27.62
CA LEU A 18 -18.84 -20.40 27.14
C LEU A 18 -17.80 -20.88 26.14
N TYR A 19 -18.08 -20.69 24.85
CA TYR A 19 -17.09 -20.78 23.80
C TYR A 19 -16.09 -19.66 24.09
N VAL A 20 -15.18 -19.88 25.05
CA VAL A 20 -13.96 -19.12 25.20
C VAL A 20 -13.12 -19.55 24.01
N GLY A 21 -13.48 -19.05 22.83
CA GLY A 21 -12.65 -19.15 21.65
C GLY A 21 -11.39 -18.38 22.00
N THR A 22 -10.35 -19.09 22.39
CA THR A 22 -9.02 -18.53 22.58
C THR A 22 -8.71 -17.77 21.31
N ARG A 23 -8.67 -16.43 21.39
CA ARG A 23 -8.31 -15.58 20.25
C ARG A 23 -6.96 -16.07 19.76
N LYS A 24 -6.93 -16.76 18.62
CA LYS A 24 -5.65 -17.19 18.04
C LYS A 24 -4.86 -15.93 17.73
N SER A 25 -3.66 -15.83 18.29
CA SER A 25 -2.76 -14.69 18.10
C SER A 25 -2.51 -14.47 16.62
N PHE A 26 -2.41 -13.22 16.18
CA PHE A 26 -2.11 -12.85 14.78
C PHE A 26 -0.86 -13.58 14.24
N LEU A 27 0.13 -13.83 15.10
CA LEU A 27 1.33 -14.60 14.78
C LEU A 27 1.06 -16.07 14.41
N TYR A 28 -0.02 -16.68 14.91
CA TYR A 28 -0.42 -18.04 14.53
C TYR A 28 -0.83 -18.11 13.05
N TYR A 29 -1.50 -17.07 12.54
CA TYR A 29 -1.91 -17.01 11.13
C TYR A 29 -0.70 -16.81 10.20
N ILE A 30 0.23 -15.91 10.55
CA ILE A 30 1.45 -15.68 9.76
C ILE A 30 2.26 -16.98 9.64
N ARG A 31 2.41 -17.74 10.73
CA ARG A 31 3.20 -18.97 10.73
C ARG A 31 2.51 -20.14 10.04
N LYS A 32 1.18 -20.21 10.07
CA LYS A 32 0.39 -21.24 9.37
C LYS A 32 0.45 -21.05 7.85
N ASP A 33 0.44 -19.82 7.38
CA ASP A 33 0.28 -19.48 5.96
C ASP A 33 1.60 -19.01 5.30
N TRP A 34 2.76 -19.39 5.87
CA TRP A 34 4.08 -18.94 5.41
C TRP A 34 4.36 -19.25 3.93
N GLN A 35 3.83 -20.35 3.40
CA GLN A 35 3.96 -20.72 1.98
C GLN A 35 3.29 -19.69 1.05
N LEU A 36 2.13 -19.15 1.42
CA LEU A 36 1.44 -18.12 0.65
C LEU A 36 2.22 -16.81 0.65
N TYR A 37 2.82 -16.44 1.79
CA TYR A 37 3.70 -15.28 1.87
C TYR A 37 4.97 -15.44 1.03
N PHE A 38 5.53 -16.64 0.95
CA PHE A 38 6.71 -16.91 0.12
C PHE A 38 6.40 -16.81 -1.38
N LEU A 39 5.23 -17.31 -1.81
CA LEU A 39 4.75 -17.14 -3.18
C LEU A 39 4.51 -15.67 -3.53
N LEU A 40 3.98 -14.87 -2.58
CA LEU A 40 3.77 -13.43 -2.74
C LEU A 40 5.09 -12.64 -2.74
N LEU A 41 6.11 -13.12 -2.02
CA LEU A 41 7.38 -12.44 -1.86
C LEU A 41 8.05 -12.19 -3.20
N LEU A 42 8.01 -13.16 -4.11
CA LEU A 42 8.69 -13.09 -5.41
C LEU A 42 8.16 -11.95 -6.31
N PRO A 43 6.86 -11.86 -6.63
CA PRO A 43 6.31 -10.74 -7.40
C PRO A 43 6.39 -9.41 -6.65
N LEU A 44 6.31 -9.43 -5.31
CA LEU A 44 6.44 -8.21 -4.50
C LEU A 44 7.85 -7.63 -4.62
N LEU A 45 8.88 -8.46 -4.47
CA LEU A 45 10.28 -8.04 -4.55
C LEU A 45 10.61 -7.54 -5.96
N PHE A 46 10.13 -8.24 -6.98
CA PHE A 46 10.24 -7.79 -8.37
C PHE A 46 9.60 -6.42 -8.58
N THR A 47 8.39 -6.21 -8.07
CA THR A 47 7.69 -4.93 -8.15
C THR A 47 8.47 -3.83 -7.42
N LEU A 48 9.04 -4.13 -6.26
CA LEU A 48 9.80 -3.16 -5.48
C LEU A 48 11.08 -2.72 -6.20
N LEU A 49 11.81 -3.65 -6.80
CA LEU A 49 13.05 -3.33 -7.51
C LEU A 49 12.78 -2.63 -8.85
N PHE A 50 11.84 -3.13 -9.65
CA PHE A 50 11.65 -2.65 -11.02
C PHE A 50 10.62 -1.53 -11.17
N LYS A 51 9.61 -1.45 -10.30
CA LYS A 51 8.63 -0.35 -10.33
C LYS A 51 9.00 0.76 -9.35
N TYR A 52 9.32 0.41 -8.10
CA TYR A 52 9.65 1.43 -7.09
C TYR A 52 11.11 1.88 -7.14
N GLY A 53 12.05 1.02 -7.58
CA GLY A 53 13.45 1.40 -7.77
C GLY A 53 13.63 2.62 -8.69
N PRO A 54 13.08 2.61 -9.92
CA PRO A 54 13.15 3.77 -10.81
C PRO A 54 12.50 5.03 -10.25
N MET A 55 11.51 4.89 -9.36
CA MET A 55 10.87 6.05 -8.74
C MET A 55 11.81 6.84 -7.81
N LEU A 56 12.88 6.23 -7.30
CA LEU A 56 13.94 6.98 -6.58
C LEU A 56 14.61 8.02 -7.49
N GLY A 57 14.58 7.80 -8.81
CA GLY A 57 15.02 8.77 -9.82
C GLY A 57 14.17 10.04 -9.90
N LEU A 58 12.96 10.08 -9.31
CA LEU A 58 12.15 11.32 -9.27
C LEU A 58 12.87 12.47 -8.54
N VAL A 59 13.81 12.14 -7.66
CA VAL A 59 14.63 13.14 -6.95
C VAL A 59 15.45 14.00 -7.93
N ILE A 60 15.76 13.48 -9.12
CA ILE A 60 16.51 14.20 -10.17
C ILE A 60 15.72 15.44 -10.65
N SER A 61 14.39 15.38 -10.66
CA SER A 61 13.54 16.50 -11.09
C SER A 61 13.68 17.74 -10.20
N PHE A 62 14.21 17.58 -8.98
CA PHE A 62 14.48 18.67 -8.04
C PHE A 62 15.94 19.16 -8.08
N LYS A 63 16.76 18.60 -8.98
CA LYS A 63 18.18 18.95 -9.15
C LYS A 63 18.42 19.52 -10.55
N ASP A 64 19.39 20.44 -10.67
CA ASP A 64 19.92 20.88 -11.97
C ASP A 64 20.87 19.80 -12.51
N TYR A 65 20.27 18.69 -12.94
CA TYR A 65 20.99 17.51 -13.39
C TYR A 65 21.63 17.76 -14.75
N LYS A 66 22.96 17.91 -14.73
CA LYS A 66 23.79 17.95 -15.94
C LYS A 66 24.45 16.60 -16.09
N ILE A 67 24.10 15.86 -17.16
CA ILE A 67 24.63 14.52 -17.47
C ILE A 67 26.18 14.50 -17.41
N ILE A 68 26.80 15.60 -17.83
CA ILE A 68 28.26 15.78 -17.91
C ILE A 68 28.93 15.88 -16.52
N LYS A 69 28.22 16.36 -15.48
CA LYS A 69 28.77 16.54 -14.12
C LYS A 69 28.52 15.34 -13.20
N GLY A 70 27.80 14.32 -13.65
CA GLY A 70 27.47 13.13 -12.86
C GLY A 70 26.31 13.34 -11.86
N PHE A 71 25.75 12.23 -11.40
CA PHE A 71 24.56 12.18 -10.53
C PHE A 71 24.75 12.83 -9.16
N LEU A 72 25.98 12.83 -8.65
CA LEU A 72 26.29 13.23 -7.27
C LEU A 72 26.62 14.71 -7.11
N ASP A 73 26.99 15.42 -8.18
CA ASP A 73 27.48 16.82 -8.12
C ASP A 73 26.45 17.85 -8.64
N SER A 74 25.22 17.40 -8.88
CA SER A 74 24.12 18.25 -9.34
C SER A 74 23.52 19.05 -8.17
N LYS A 75 23.49 20.38 -8.33
CA LYS A 75 22.94 21.29 -7.31
C LYS A 75 21.44 21.06 -7.13
N TRP A 76 20.99 21.02 -5.88
CA TRP A 76 19.57 20.99 -5.55
C TRP A 76 18.95 22.36 -5.86
N VAL A 77 17.96 22.40 -6.76
CA VAL A 77 17.30 23.63 -7.23
C VAL A 77 15.80 23.63 -6.94
N GLY A 78 15.28 22.58 -6.30
CA GLY A 78 13.89 22.50 -5.86
C GLY A 78 12.91 22.63 -7.03
N PHE A 79 12.13 23.72 -7.07
CA PHE A 79 11.03 23.91 -8.00
C PHE A 79 11.37 24.71 -9.27
N ASP A 80 12.61 25.17 -9.42
CA ASP A 80 12.97 26.03 -10.56
C ASP A 80 12.88 25.30 -11.91
N VAL A 81 13.16 24.00 -11.92
CA VAL A 81 12.96 23.14 -13.11
C VAL A 81 11.48 23.11 -13.52
N PHE A 82 10.57 22.99 -12.56
CA PHE A 82 9.13 22.99 -12.83
C PHE A 82 8.66 24.34 -13.37
N LYS A 83 9.09 25.46 -12.77
CA LYS A 83 8.77 26.80 -13.30
C LYS A 83 9.23 26.99 -14.73
N LYS A 84 10.44 26.49 -15.06
CA LYS A 84 10.97 26.54 -16.43
C LYS A 84 10.10 25.75 -17.41
N ILE A 85 9.69 24.54 -17.04
CA ILE A 85 8.82 23.69 -17.87
C ILE A 85 7.44 24.34 -18.08
N PHE A 86 6.82 24.86 -17.01
CA PHE A 86 5.49 25.50 -17.12
C PHE A 86 5.51 26.86 -17.84
N SER A 87 6.66 27.54 -17.86
CA SER A 87 6.84 28.78 -18.63
C SER A 87 7.10 28.51 -20.11
N ASP A 88 7.41 27.27 -20.49
CA ASP A 88 7.62 26.87 -21.88
C ASP A 88 6.28 26.69 -22.59
N LYS A 89 6.10 27.39 -23.72
CA LYS A 89 4.90 27.30 -24.55
C LYS A 89 4.73 25.90 -25.17
N HIS A 90 5.83 25.24 -25.50
CA HIS A 90 5.80 23.92 -26.13
C HIS A 90 5.26 22.84 -25.19
N PHE A 91 5.48 22.99 -23.89
CA PHE A 91 4.90 22.10 -22.89
C PHE A 91 3.36 22.13 -22.95
N TRP A 92 2.77 23.34 -22.99
CA TRP A 92 1.32 23.50 -23.07
C TRP A 92 0.73 23.05 -24.41
N GLU A 93 1.43 23.27 -25.51
CA GLU A 93 1.05 22.74 -26.83
C GLU A 93 1.01 21.21 -26.80
N ALA A 94 2.06 20.57 -26.28
CA ALA A 94 2.12 19.11 -26.13
C ALA A 94 1.02 18.59 -25.20
N CYS A 95 0.82 19.19 -24.02
CA CYS A 95 -0.24 18.81 -23.09
C CYS A 95 -1.63 18.91 -23.72
N ARG A 96 -1.92 20.01 -24.42
CA ARG A 96 -3.19 20.19 -25.13
C ARG A 96 -3.37 19.12 -26.20
N ASN A 97 -2.34 18.83 -26.99
CA ASN A 97 -2.39 17.81 -28.04
C ASN A 97 -2.64 16.42 -27.45
N THR A 98 -1.94 16.05 -26.37
CA THR A 98 -2.17 14.77 -25.69
C THR A 98 -3.57 14.67 -25.09
N LEU A 99 -4.09 15.73 -24.48
CA LEU A 99 -5.45 15.74 -23.94
C LEU A 99 -6.50 15.65 -25.03
N LEU A 100 -6.33 16.38 -26.15
CA LEU A 100 -7.22 16.31 -27.30
C LEU A 100 -7.22 14.91 -27.94
N LEU A 101 -6.04 14.30 -28.11
CA LEU A 101 -5.94 12.95 -28.67
C LEU A 101 -6.58 11.91 -27.75
N ASN A 102 -6.32 11.95 -26.43
CA ASN A 102 -6.94 11.02 -25.49
C ASN A 102 -8.44 11.24 -25.36
N GLY A 103 -8.91 12.49 -25.41
CA GLY A 103 -10.33 12.81 -25.38
C GLY A 103 -11.07 12.46 -26.67
N LEU A 104 -10.41 12.54 -27.83
CA LEU A 104 -10.97 12.14 -29.12
C LEU A 104 -10.93 10.62 -29.34
N ALA A 105 -9.96 9.93 -28.73
CA ALA A 105 -9.81 8.48 -28.80
C ALA A 105 -10.78 7.72 -27.86
N LEU A 106 -11.58 8.44 -27.08
CA LEU A 106 -12.56 7.92 -26.12
C LEU A 106 -13.97 8.05 -26.70
#